data_AF-M5Q2D6-F1
#
_entry.id   AF-M5Q2D6-F1
#
_cell.length_a   1.000
_cell.length_b   1.000
_cell.length_c   1.000
_cell.angle_alpha   90.00
_cell.angle_beta   90.00
_cell.angle_gamma   90.00
#
_symmetry.space_group_name_H-M   'P 1'
#
loop_
_entity.id
_entity.type
_entity.pdbx_description
1 polymer ?
#
loop_
_entity_poly.entity_id
_entity_poly.type
_entity_poly.pdbx_seq_one_letter_code
_entity_poly.pdbx_strand_id
1 'polypeptide(L)'
;MSSKDLQQPVKARPEPTANQMALCAYSTRELAQIRGVSDRAIREQAKAESWRSRPRKGRGGGHEWLVSSMPANSSARLAITQATAAAHVPTLPGEQAVIPDWANSIGLARYRLAHELRQAVKRNPKKLKADVLEGFLAAYHAGLLLPELRERLGDVSMQTLYRWDKQLREAGDDYRALADRRGKWDKGGAQGLGQIGPDAEQTLLQC
;
A
#
# COMPACT_ATOMS: atom_id res chain seq x y z
N MET A 1 37.16 -8.25 -34.31
CA MET A 1 37.00 -6.88 -34.83
C MET A 1 35.50 -6.70 -35.07
N SER A 2 34.74 -6.27 -34.07
CA SER A 2 34.54 -4.88 -33.61
C SER A 2 33.61 -4.07 -34.49
N SER A 3 32.63 -3.48 -33.80
CA SER A 3 31.85 -2.29 -34.15
C SER A 3 30.68 -2.52 -35.11
N LYS A 4 29.48 -2.01 -34.86
CA LYS A 4 29.09 -0.95 -33.92
C LYS A 4 27.57 -0.93 -33.79
N ASP A 5 27.12 -0.64 -32.58
CA ASP A 5 25.85 0.00 -32.24
C ASP A 5 25.41 1.05 -33.27
N LEU A 6 24.11 1.13 -33.51
CA LEU A 6 23.25 2.27 -33.14
C LEU A 6 21.86 2.08 -33.75
N GLN A 7 20.82 2.00 -32.93
CA GLN A 7 19.77 3.03 -32.88
C GLN A 7 18.70 2.66 -31.83
N GLN A 8 18.58 3.50 -30.78
CA GLN A 8 17.30 3.84 -30.15
C GLN A 8 16.99 5.31 -30.52
N PRO A 9 15.72 5.73 -30.66
CA PRO A 9 14.96 6.32 -29.52
C PRO A 9 13.43 5.99 -29.51
N VAL A 10 12.77 5.66 -28.39
CA VAL A 10 12.10 6.48 -27.34
C VAL A 10 10.69 7.05 -27.69
N LYS A 11 9.71 6.73 -26.80
CA LYS A 11 8.37 7.33 -26.50
C LYS A 11 7.20 6.93 -27.44
N ALA A 12 5.99 6.59 -26.96
CA ALA A 12 5.32 6.84 -25.68
C ALA A 12 4.28 5.75 -25.37
N ARG A 13 4.05 5.45 -24.09
CA ARG A 13 2.78 4.89 -23.59
C ARG A 13 1.87 6.09 -23.27
N PRO A 14 0.55 5.98 -23.46
CA PRO A 14 -0.26 5.69 -22.29
C PRO A 14 -1.36 4.66 -22.56
N GLU A 15 -1.56 3.79 -21.57
CA GLU A 15 -2.80 3.00 -21.42
C GLU A 15 -3.99 3.97 -21.27
N PRO A 16 -5.20 3.51 -21.61
CA PRO A 16 -6.27 3.67 -20.64
C PRO A 16 -6.87 2.31 -20.26
N THR A 17 -6.67 2.03 -18.99
CA THR A 17 -7.40 1.15 -18.10
C THR A 17 -8.91 1.20 -18.33
N ALA A 18 -9.53 0.03 -18.49
CA ALA A 18 -10.76 -0.39 -17.84
C ALA A 18 -11.34 -1.59 -18.59
N ASN A 19 -11.70 -2.64 -17.85
CA ASN A 19 -12.71 -3.60 -18.28
C ASN A 19 -12.28 -4.69 -19.29
N GLN A 20 -11.15 -5.37 -19.04
CA GLN A 20 -10.99 -6.74 -19.55
C GLN A 20 -11.90 -7.68 -18.77
N MET A 21 -13.18 -7.60 -19.11
CA MET A 21 -14.18 -8.62 -18.84
C MET A 21 -13.69 -9.97 -19.40
N ALA A 22 -13.93 -11.02 -18.64
CA ALA A 22 -14.36 -12.31 -19.17
C ALA A 22 -13.36 -13.13 -20.01
N LEU A 23 -12.34 -13.70 -19.36
CA LEU A 23 -11.64 -14.90 -19.87
C LEU A 23 -11.72 -16.11 -18.92
N CYS A 24 -12.79 -16.23 -18.14
CA CYS A 24 -13.08 -17.48 -17.43
C CYS A 24 -13.87 -18.39 -18.39
N ALA A 25 -13.18 -19.30 -19.07
CA ALA A 25 -13.81 -20.46 -19.68
C ALA A 25 -13.78 -21.60 -18.65
N TYR A 26 -14.91 -22.28 -18.43
CA TYR A 26 -14.98 -23.40 -17.49
C TYR A 26 -15.21 -24.71 -18.25
N SER A 27 -14.60 -25.79 -17.76
CA SER A 27 -14.87 -27.12 -18.29
C SER A 27 -16.27 -27.59 -17.89
N THR A 28 -16.83 -28.53 -18.66
CA THR A 28 -18.16 -29.10 -18.38
C THR A 28 -18.24 -29.70 -16.96
N ARG A 29 -17.14 -30.33 -16.49
CA ARG A 29 -17.06 -30.98 -15.18
C ARG A 29 -17.04 -29.98 -14.03
N GLU A 30 -16.33 -28.86 -14.19
CA GLU A 30 -16.30 -27.79 -13.17
C GLU A 30 -17.68 -27.12 -13.05
N LEU A 31 -18.36 -26.88 -14.17
CA LEU A 31 -19.72 -26.33 -14.16
C LEU A 31 -20.73 -27.27 -13.52
N ALA A 32 -20.61 -28.57 -13.79
CA ALA A 32 -21.44 -29.61 -13.18
C ALA A 32 -21.28 -29.62 -11.65
N GLN A 33 -20.04 -29.56 -11.14
CA GLN A 33 -19.75 -29.48 -9.72
C GLN A 33 -20.30 -28.20 -9.07
N ILE A 34 -20.09 -27.04 -9.69
CA ILE A 34 -20.56 -25.74 -9.16
C ILE A 34 -22.09 -25.70 -9.08
N ARG A 35 -22.78 -26.31 -10.05
CA ARG A 35 -24.25 -26.30 -10.11
C ARG A 35 -24.90 -27.52 -9.43
N GLY A 36 -24.10 -28.49 -8.98
CA GLY A 36 -24.60 -29.74 -8.40
C GLY A 36 -25.43 -30.60 -9.36
N VAL A 37 -25.21 -30.48 -10.67
CA VAL A 37 -25.95 -31.23 -11.71
C VAL A 37 -25.01 -32.14 -12.51
N SER A 38 -25.56 -33.08 -13.27
CA SER A 38 -24.74 -33.99 -14.08
C SER A 38 -24.13 -33.31 -15.31
N ASP A 39 -22.97 -33.79 -15.76
CA ASP A 39 -22.30 -33.34 -17.00
C ASP A 39 -23.23 -33.38 -18.23
N ARG A 40 -24.16 -34.35 -18.25
CA ARG A 40 -25.15 -34.49 -19.32
C ARG A 40 -26.15 -33.33 -19.30
N ALA A 41 -26.65 -32.95 -18.13
CA ALA A 41 -27.55 -31.81 -17.97
C ALA A 41 -26.89 -30.49 -18.41
N ILE A 42 -25.59 -30.31 -18.12
CA ILE A 42 -24.83 -29.14 -18.59
C ILE A 42 -24.71 -29.12 -20.12
N ARG A 43 -24.45 -30.25 -20.77
CA ARG A 43 -24.38 -30.31 -22.25
C ARG A 43 -25.74 -30.12 -22.91
N GLU A 44 -26.79 -30.68 -22.33
CA GLU A 44 -28.17 -30.49 -22.80
C GLU A 44 -28.59 -29.03 -22.67
N GLN A 45 -28.27 -28.39 -21.54
CA GLN A 45 -28.51 -26.97 -21.31
C GLN A 45 -27.69 -26.09 -22.26
N ALA A 46 -26.41 -26.39 -22.44
CA ALA A 46 -25.55 -25.67 -23.36
C ALA A 46 -26.04 -25.77 -24.82
N LYS A 47 -26.62 -26.91 -25.21
CA LYS A 47 -27.24 -27.10 -26.53
C LYS A 47 -28.57 -26.35 -26.65
N ALA A 48 -29.41 -26.39 -25.61
CA ALA A 48 -30.69 -25.68 -25.58
C ALA A 48 -30.51 -24.16 -25.57
N GLU A 49 -29.48 -23.66 -24.89
CA GLU A 49 -29.18 -22.24 -24.71
C GLU A 49 -28.06 -21.73 -25.62
N SER A 50 -27.57 -22.58 -26.54
CA SER A 50 -26.55 -22.23 -27.55
C SER A 50 -25.29 -21.57 -26.98
N TRP A 51 -24.73 -22.14 -25.90
CA TRP A 51 -23.51 -21.61 -25.28
C TRP A 51 -22.32 -21.72 -26.23
N ARG A 52 -21.42 -20.72 -26.18
CA ARG A 52 -20.18 -20.75 -26.98
C ARG A 52 -19.17 -21.68 -26.31
N SER A 53 -18.85 -22.78 -26.99
CA SER A 53 -17.78 -23.71 -26.59
C SER A 53 -16.49 -23.49 -27.35
N ARG A 54 -15.36 -23.84 -26.73
CA ARG A 54 -14.08 -24.10 -27.39
C ARG A 54 -13.63 -25.54 -27.11
N PRO A 55 -12.93 -26.19 -28.06
CA PRO A 55 -12.35 -27.50 -27.81
C PRO A 55 -11.23 -27.38 -26.78
N ARG A 56 -11.22 -28.25 -25.77
CA ARG A 56 -10.18 -28.30 -24.74
C ARG A 56 -8.85 -28.78 -25.34
N LYS A 57 -7.75 -28.11 -25.01
CA LYS A 57 -6.40 -28.52 -25.44
C LYS A 57 -5.89 -29.67 -24.56
N GLY A 58 -5.85 -30.91 -25.08
CA GLY A 58 -5.30 -32.08 -24.36
C GLY A 58 -5.79 -33.45 -24.87
N ARG A 59 -5.28 -34.54 -24.27
CA ARG A 59 -5.66 -35.93 -24.60
C ARG A 59 -6.97 -36.28 -23.87
N GLY A 60 -8.01 -36.65 -24.60
CA GLY A 60 -9.30 -37.10 -24.03
C GLY A 60 -10.57 -36.32 -24.43
N GLY A 61 -10.48 -35.32 -25.31
CA GLY A 61 -11.65 -34.59 -25.84
C GLY A 61 -12.45 -33.80 -24.79
N GLY A 62 -13.34 -32.91 -25.24
CA GLY A 62 -14.25 -32.15 -24.39
C GLY A 62 -14.37 -30.65 -24.74
N HIS A 63 -15.38 -30.01 -24.15
CA HIS A 63 -15.72 -28.61 -24.38
C HIS A 63 -15.50 -27.75 -23.13
N GLU A 64 -14.85 -26.61 -23.34
CA GLU A 64 -14.78 -25.49 -22.41
C GLU A 64 -15.82 -24.46 -22.81
N TRP A 65 -16.61 -23.98 -21.86
CA TRP A 65 -17.72 -23.07 -22.10
C TRP A 65 -17.36 -21.67 -21.65
N LEU A 66 -17.57 -20.69 -22.54
CA LEU A 66 -17.32 -19.28 -22.25
C LEU A 66 -18.44 -18.72 -21.39
N VAL A 67 -18.07 -18.26 -20.19
CA VAL A 67 -18.98 -17.62 -19.23
C VAL A 67 -19.69 -16.41 -19.85
N SER A 68 -19.02 -15.70 -20.77
CA SER A 68 -19.60 -14.56 -21.51
C SER A 68 -20.84 -14.89 -22.33
N SER A 69 -21.02 -16.15 -22.72
CA SER A 69 -22.13 -16.61 -23.57
C SER A 69 -23.30 -17.26 -22.84
N MET A 70 -23.23 -17.39 -21.50
CA MET A 70 -24.30 -17.98 -20.69
C MET A 70 -25.40 -16.95 -20.37
N PRO A 71 -26.70 -17.29 -20.51
CA PRO A 71 -27.81 -16.39 -20.21
C PRO A 71 -27.90 -16.10 -18.71
N ALA A 72 -28.45 -14.92 -18.35
CA ALA A 72 -28.38 -14.34 -17.01
C ALA A 72 -29.06 -15.15 -15.88
N ASN A 73 -29.89 -16.15 -16.19
CA ASN A 73 -30.39 -17.15 -15.24
C ASN A 73 -29.32 -18.19 -14.81
N SER A 74 -28.04 -17.84 -15.00
CA SER A 74 -26.84 -18.54 -14.55
C SER A 74 -26.37 -17.94 -13.23
N SER A 75 -27.10 -18.18 -12.15
CA SER A 75 -26.88 -17.62 -10.80
C SER A 75 -25.46 -17.81 -10.23
N ALA A 76 -24.65 -18.73 -10.78
CA ALA A 76 -23.23 -18.87 -10.43
C ALA A 76 -22.29 -17.81 -11.05
N ARG A 77 -22.69 -17.07 -12.11
CA ARG A 77 -21.96 -15.87 -12.56
C ARG A 77 -21.97 -14.76 -11.50
N LEU A 78 -22.99 -14.75 -10.62
CA LEU A 78 -23.20 -13.74 -9.58
C LEU A 78 -22.43 -14.06 -8.28
N ALA A 79 -22.26 -15.33 -7.93
CA ALA A 79 -21.54 -15.70 -6.71
C ALA A 79 -20.00 -15.54 -6.83
N ILE A 80 -19.42 -15.83 -8.01
CA ILE A 80 -17.97 -15.74 -8.22
C ILE A 80 -17.51 -14.28 -8.44
N THR A 81 -18.37 -13.41 -8.98
CA THR A 81 -18.07 -11.96 -9.05
C THR A 81 -18.16 -11.30 -7.67
N GLN A 82 -19.11 -11.69 -6.83
CA GLN A 82 -19.18 -11.22 -5.44
C GLN A 82 -18.00 -11.70 -4.58
N ALA A 83 -17.56 -12.96 -4.73
CA ALA A 83 -16.41 -13.49 -4.01
C ALA A 83 -15.07 -12.82 -4.39
N THR A 84 -14.93 -12.38 -5.64
CA THR A 84 -13.70 -11.73 -6.12
C THR A 84 -13.63 -10.23 -5.83
N ALA A 85 -14.76 -9.53 -5.71
CA ALA A 85 -14.81 -8.13 -5.26
C ALA A 85 -14.59 -7.99 -3.74
N ALA A 86 -15.09 -8.94 -2.94
CA ALA A 86 -14.87 -8.96 -1.49
C ALA A 86 -13.46 -9.43 -1.08
N ALA A 87 -12.78 -10.21 -1.91
CA ALA A 87 -11.41 -10.68 -1.66
C ALA A 87 -10.32 -9.65 -2.01
N HIS A 88 -10.67 -8.49 -2.55
CA HIS A 88 -9.75 -7.36 -2.72
C HIS A 88 -9.91 -6.32 -1.60
N VAL A 89 -10.11 -6.78 -0.36
CA VAL A 89 -9.66 -5.99 0.78
C VAL A 89 -8.14 -6.05 0.70
N PRO A 90 -7.42 -4.92 0.53
CA PRO A 90 -5.97 -4.95 0.61
C PRO A 90 -5.62 -5.52 1.98
N THR A 91 -4.99 -6.69 2.00
CA THR A 91 -4.38 -7.25 3.20
C THR A 91 -3.53 -6.15 3.80
N LEU A 92 -3.96 -5.61 4.94
CA LEU A 92 -3.18 -4.64 5.69
C LEU A 92 -1.80 -5.28 5.93
N PRO A 93 -0.70 -4.59 5.61
CA PRO A 93 0.63 -5.14 5.86
C PRO A 93 0.72 -5.55 7.32
N GLY A 94 1.11 -6.81 7.56
CA GLY A 94 0.89 -7.52 8.81
C GLY A 94 1.31 -6.76 10.06
N GLU A 95 0.49 -6.88 11.10
CA GLU A 95 0.78 -6.72 12.53
C GLU A 95 1.88 -5.71 12.89
N GLN A 96 1.86 -4.55 12.25
CA GLN A 96 2.69 -3.42 12.65
C GLN A 96 2.01 -2.79 13.85
N ALA A 97 2.72 -2.75 14.98
CA ALA A 97 2.25 -2.07 16.17
C ALA A 97 1.73 -0.69 15.80
N VAL A 98 0.45 -0.43 16.12
CA VAL A 98 -0.16 0.86 15.82
C VAL A 98 0.52 1.91 16.68
N ILE A 99 1.10 2.92 16.01
CA ILE A 99 1.80 4.02 16.68
C ILE A 99 0.72 4.95 17.25
N PRO A 100 0.71 5.22 18.56
CA PRO A 100 -0.24 6.16 19.14
C PRO A 100 0.04 7.59 18.66
N ASP A 101 -1.00 8.43 18.60
CA ASP A 101 -0.93 9.78 18.00
C ASP A 101 0.17 10.67 18.60
N TRP A 102 0.36 10.60 19.92
CA TRP A 102 1.41 11.34 20.60
C TRP A 102 2.82 10.89 20.16
N ALA A 103 3.05 9.58 19.95
CA ALA A 103 4.34 9.06 19.49
C ALA A 103 4.55 9.33 18.00
N ASN A 104 3.47 9.24 17.21
CA ASN A 104 3.45 9.55 15.78
C ASN A 104 3.79 11.02 15.53
N SER A 105 3.12 11.94 16.23
CA SER A 105 3.34 13.39 16.09
C SER A 105 4.78 13.80 16.44
N ILE A 106 5.39 13.17 17.45
CA ILE A 106 6.79 13.36 17.80
C ILE A 106 7.71 12.77 16.71
N GLY A 107 7.44 11.56 16.23
CA GLY A 107 8.22 10.93 15.15
C GLY A 107 8.25 11.78 13.87
N LEU A 108 7.09 12.29 13.45
CA LEU A 108 6.96 13.18 12.31
C LEU A 108 7.72 14.50 12.49
N ALA A 109 7.64 15.10 13.68
CA ALA A 109 8.37 16.34 13.98
C ALA A 109 9.90 16.12 13.92
N ARG A 110 10.40 15.02 14.51
CA ARG A 110 11.83 14.65 14.47
C ARG A 110 12.30 14.41 13.03
N TYR A 111 11.51 13.67 12.24
CA TYR A 111 11.79 13.42 10.83
C TYR A 111 11.86 14.71 10.02
N ARG A 112 10.86 15.59 10.18
CA ARG A 112 10.79 16.85 9.45
C ARG A 112 12.01 17.73 9.74
N LEU A 113 12.40 17.85 11.01
CA LEU A 113 13.58 18.64 11.39
C LEU A 113 14.88 18.06 10.80
N ALA A 114 15.09 16.74 10.93
CA ALA A 114 16.27 16.07 10.39
C ALA A 114 16.33 16.15 8.85
N HIS A 115 15.19 16.00 8.18
CA HIS A 115 15.09 16.10 6.73
C HIS A 115 15.38 17.53 6.25
N GLU A 116 14.86 18.56 6.91
CA GLU A 116 15.16 19.96 6.56
C GLU A 116 16.65 20.29 6.72
N LEU A 117 17.31 19.79 7.77
CA LEU A 117 18.76 19.94 7.89
C LEU A 117 19.50 19.28 6.72
N ARG A 118 19.12 18.06 6.32
CA ARG A 118 19.73 17.39 5.15
C ARG A 118 19.56 18.22 3.88
N GLN A 119 18.38 18.81 3.69
CA GLN A 119 18.11 19.68 2.54
C GLN A 119 18.92 20.97 2.61
N ALA A 120 19.07 21.58 3.78
CA ALA A 120 19.91 22.76 3.99
C ALA A 120 21.38 22.47 3.63
N VAL A 121 21.92 21.32 4.06
CA VAL A 121 23.28 20.90 3.68
C VAL A 121 23.39 20.65 2.18
N LYS A 122 22.42 19.97 1.55
CA LYS A 122 22.40 19.72 0.10
C LYS A 122 22.33 21.01 -0.73
N ARG A 123 21.57 22.01 -0.27
CA ARG A 123 21.46 23.33 -0.92
C ARG A 123 22.74 24.17 -0.80
N ASN A 124 23.61 23.86 0.16
CA ASN A 124 24.84 24.61 0.43
C ASN A 124 26.10 23.73 0.26
N PRO A 125 26.36 23.15 -0.93
CA PRO A 125 27.46 22.20 -1.12
C PRO A 125 28.86 22.82 -0.95
N LYS A 126 28.97 24.15 -1.06
CA LYS A 126 30.23 24.90 -0.91
C LYS A 126 30.56 25.24 0.55
N LYS A 127 29.61 25.13 1.47
CA LYS A 127 29.83 25.44 2.89
C LYS A 127 30.23 24.18 3.64
N LEU A 128 31.02 24.34 4.70
CA LEU A 128 31.29 23.25 5.62
C LEU A 128 29.97 22.81 6.27
N LYS A 129 29.79 21.50 6.44
CA LYS A 129 28.58 20.95 7.05
C LYS A 129 28.36 21.52 8.45
N ALA A 130 29.43 21.70 9.23
CA ALA A 130 29.37 22.25 10.58
C ALA A 130 28.75 23.65 10.60
N ASP A 131 29.23 24.57 9.75
CA ASP A 131 28.72 25.95 9.67
C ASP A 131 27.23 26.02 9.30
N VAL A 132 26.80 25.17 8.36
CA VAL A 132 25.39 25.07 7.99
C VAL A 132 24.55 24.58 9.16
N LEU A 133 25.07 23.60 9.92
CA LEU A 133 24.39 22.99 11.05
C LEU A 133 24.30 23.95 12.24
N GLU A 134 25.38 24.67 12.54
CA GLU A 134 25.42 25.72 13.57
C GLU A 134 24.44 26.84 13.26
N GLY A 135 24.47 27.39 12.03
CA GLY A 135 23.53 28.42 11.61
C GLY A 135 22.08 27.94 11.61
N PHE A 136 21.83 26.68 11.22
CA PHE A 136 20.51 26.07 11.25
C PHE A 136 19.99 25.91 12.68
N LEU A 137 20.82 25.42 13.60
CA LEU A 137 20.45 25.27 15.01
C LEU A 137 20.23 26.62 15.67
N ALA A 138 21.08 27.61 15.42
CA ALA A 138 20.90 28.96 15.94
C ALA A 138 19.55 29.55 15.50
N ALA A 139 19.19 29.41 14.22
CA ALA A 139 17.90 29.87 13.69
C ALA A 139 16.72 29.08 14.27
N TYR A 140 16.88 27.77 14.49
CA TYR A 140 15.88 26.92 15.11
C TYR A 140 15.65 27.27 16.58
N HIS A 141 16.70 27.37 17.40
CA HIS A 141 16.59 27.73 18.82
C HIS A 141 16.04 29.14 19.01
N ALA A 142 16.38 30.08 18.12
CA ALA A 142 15.81 31.42 18.09
C ALA A 142 14.31 31.45 17.70
N GLY A 143 13.73 30.31 17.26
CA GLY A 143 12.34 30.22 16.83
C GLY A 143 12.05 30.84 15.47
N LEU A 144 13.08 31.24 14.72
CA LEU A 144 12.95 31.77 13.36
C LEU A 144 12.68 30.66 12.34
N LEU A 145 13.15 29.45 12.63
CA LEU A 145 13.01 28.29 11.78
C LEU A 145 12.14 27.22 12.46
N LEU A 146 11.06 26.82 11.78
CA LEU A 146 10.14 25.76 12.22
C LEU A 146 9.61 25.97 13.67
N PRO A 147 8.95 27.11 13.97
CA PRO A 147 8.54 27.47 15.33
C PRO A 147 7.61 26.45 15.99
N GLU A 148 6.67 25.88 15.24
CA GLU A 148 5.76 24.82 15.72
C GLU A 148 6.51 23.55 16.16
N LEU A 149 7.60 23.21 15.46
CA LEU A 149 8.41 22.05 15.81
C LEU A 149 9.25 22.33 17.05
N ARG A 150 9.73 23.56 17.22
CA ARG A 150 10.46 23.99 18.42
C ARG A 150 9.57 23.96 19.65
N GLU A 151 8.33 24.42 19.54
CA GLU A 151 7.37 24.34 20.64
C GLU A 151 7.12 22.88 21.06
N ARG A 152 7.05 21.96 20.09
CA ARG A 152 6.79 20.54 20.35
C ARG A 152 8.01 19.75 20.85
N LEU A 153 9.18 19.97 20.26
CA LEU A 153 10.40 19.18 20.53
C LEU A 153 11.35 19.85 21.53
N GLY A 154 11.20 21.15 21.74
CA GLY A 154 12.16 21.98 22.45
C GLY A 154 13.48 22.14 21.68
N ASP A 155 14.51 22.52 22.42
CA ASP A 155 15.86 22.68 21.89
C ASP A 155 16.51 21.31 21.62
N VAL A 156 17.16 21.23 20.47
CA VAL A 156 17.82 20.00 19.99
C VAL A 156 19.31 20.26 19.79
N SER A 157 20.15 19.29 20.16
CA SER A 157 21.59 19.37 19.95
C SER A 157 22.00 18.84 18.57
N MET A 158 23.20 19.23 18.11
CA MET A 158 23.80 18.69 16.89
C MET A 158 23.96 17.17 16.94
N GLN A 159 24.36 16.60 18.09
CA GLN A 159 24.50 15.15 18.26
C GLN A 159 23.15 14.43 18.10
N THR A 160 22.07 15.01 18.62
CA THR A 160 20.72 14.44 18.47
C THR A 160 20.31 14.35 17.01
N LEU A 161 20.56 15.41 16.23
CA LEU A 161 20.25 15.42 14.80
C LEU A 161 21.08 14.38 14.03
N TYR A 162 22.36 14.22 14.32
CA TYR A 162 23.17 13.16 13.72
C TYR A 162 22.67 11.75 14.06
N ARG A 163 22.24 11.54 15.31
CA ARG A 163 21.66 10.25 15.72
C ARG A 163 20.38 9.94 14.97
N TRP A 164 19.46 10.91 14.84
CA TRP A 164 18.23 10.73 14.07
C TRP A 164 18.50 10.52 12.58
N ASP A 165 19.42 11.29 12.01
CA ASP A 165 19.86 11.14 10.63
C ASP A 165 20.44 9.73 10.36
N LYS A 166 21.23 9.20 11.29
CA LYS A 166 21.72 7.81 11.22
C LYS A 166 20.57 6.80 11.28
N GLN A 167 19.66 6.92 12.25
CA GLN A 167 18.51 6.03 12.40
C GLN A 167 17.63 6.00 11.15
N LEU A 168 17.37 7.16 10.54
CA LEU A 168 16.61 7.25 9.29
C LEU A 168 17.31 6.54 8.13
N ARG A 169 18.64 6.68 7.99
CA ARG A 169 19.37 5.96 6.93
C ARG A 169 19.28 4.44 7.10
N GLU A 170 19.40 3.95 8.34
CA GLU A 170 19.30 2.52 8.65
C GLU A 170 17.88 1.98 8.41
N ALA A 171 16.86 2.82 8.64
CA ALA A 171 15.45 2.49 8.45
C ALA A 171 14.90 2.78 7.05
N GLY A 172 15.73 3.15 6.07
CA GLY A 172 15.27 3.46 4.71
C GLY A 172 14.38 4.72 4.61
N ASP A 173 14.67 5.72 5.43
CA ASP A 173 13.93 6.98 5.60
C ASP A 173 12.50 6.83 6.15
N ASP A 174 12.20 5.72 6.84
CA ASP A 174 10.95 5.55 7.58
C ASP A 174 10.96 6.38 8.89
N TYR A 175 10.05 7.36 8.99
CA TYR A 175 9.91 8.22 10.16
C TYR A 175 9.53 7.45 11.43
N ARG A 176 8.88 6.26 11.27
CA ARG A 176 8.45 5.44 12.40
C ARG A 176 9.62 5.00 13.27
N ALA A 177 10.82 4.93 12.70
CA ALA A 177 12.06 4.67 13.44
C ALA A 177 12.39 5.75 14.48
N LEU A 178 11.91 6.99 14.28
CA LEU A 178 12.10 8.13 15.18
C LEU A 178 10.93 8.34 16.15
N ALA A 179 9.84 7.58 16.01
CA ALA A 179 8.71 7.65 16.93
C ALA A 179 9.15 7.35 18.37
N ASP A 180 8.55 8.02 19.33
CA ASP A 180 8.92 7.83 20.72
C ASP A 180 8.41 6.49 21.25
N ARG A 181 9.33 5.60 21.62
CA ARG A 181 9.04 4.24 22.05
C ARG A 181 8.74 4.12 23.55
N ARG A 182 8.53 5.23 24.25
CA ARG A 182 8.05 5.20 25.64
C ARG A 182 6.66 4.57 25.69
N GLY A 183 6.40 3.81 26.75
CA GLY A 183 5.20 2.98 26.87
C GLY A 183 5.37 1.60 26.22
N LYS A 184 4.40 0.71 26.44
CA LYS A 184 4.47 -0.69 25.96
C LYS A 184 3.91 -0.89 24.55
N TRP A 185 3.61 0.19 23.82
CA TRP A 185 2.98 0.12 22.50
C TRP A 185 3.87 -0.55 21.44
N ASP A 186 5.19 -0.31 21.49
CA ASP A 186 6.18 -0.92 20.58
C ASP A 186 6.45 -2.42 20.88
N LYS A 187 6.00 -2.92 22.04
CA LYS A 187 6.26 -4.30 22.52
C LYS A 187 4.98 -5.13 22.71
N GLY A 188 3.87 -4.72 22.06
CA GLY A 188 2.60 -5.44 22.14
C GLY A 188 1.93 -5.42 23.52
N GLY A 189 2.35 -4.55 24.44
CA GLY A 189 1.61 -4.33 25.68
C GLY A 189 0.41 -3.43 25.44
N ALA A 190 -0.57 -3.50 26.36
CA ALA A 190 -1.87 -2.82 26.30
C ALA A 190 -1.81 -1.52 25.49
N GLN A 191 -2.56 -1.51 24.39
CA GLN A 191 -2.67 -0.40 23.44
C GLN A 191 -2.74 0.90 24.26
N GLY A 192 -1.77 1.80 24.05
CA GLY A 192 -1.76 3.10 24.72
C GLY A 192 -3.11 3.80 24.51
N LEU A 193 -3.46 4.72 25.42
CA LEU A 193 -4.65 5.60 25.43
C LEU A 193 -5.44 5.47 24.13
N GLY A 194 -6.66 4.93 24.22
CA GLY A 194 -7.54 4.58 23.10
C GLY A 194 -7.31 5.49 21.90
N GLN A 195 -7.18 4.89 20.72
CA GLN A 195 -6.78 5.57 19.47
C GLN A 195 -7.79 6.60 18.95
N ILE A 196 -8.72 6.99 19.81
CA ILE A 196 -9.75 7.97 19.59
C ILE A 196 -9.45 9.01 20.67
N GLY A 197 -9.08 10.23 20.27
CA GLY A 197 -8.87 11.31 21.25
C GLY A 197 -10.08 11.46 22.18
N PRO A 198 -9.93 12.07 23.36
CA PRO A 198 -11.02 12.16 24.35
C PRO A 198 -12.32 12.73 23.74
N ASP A 199 -12.20 13.66 22.79
CA ASP A 199 -13.32 14.26 22.06
C ASP A 199 -14.10 13.25 21.20
N ALA A 200 -13.40 12.32 20.59
CA ALA A 200 -13.98 11.31 19.73
C ALA A 200 -14.52 10.11 20.52
N GLU A 201 -13.92 9.78 21.68
CA GLU A 201 -14.52 8.85 22.64
C GLU A 201 -15.86 9.39 23.19
N GLN A 202 -15.92 10.68 23.54
CA GLN A 202 -17.17 11.31 23.99
C GLN A 202 -18.26 11.28 22.92
N THR A 203 -17.90 11.52 21.66
CA THR A 203 -18.84 11.46 20.54
C THR A 203 -19.39 10.05 20.34
N LEU A 204 -18.55 9.02 20.50
CA LEU A 204 -18.95 7.61 20.37
C LEU A 204 -19.82 7.12 21.54
N LEU A 205 -19.59 7.64 22.75
CA LEU A 205 -20.39 7.32 23.94
C LEU A 205 -21.76 8.03 23.97
N GLN A 206 -21.97 9.03 23.12
CA GLN A 206 -23.23 9.77 22.99
C GLN A 206 -24.17 9.23 21.89
N CYS A 207 -23.74 8.20 21.14
CA CYS A 207 -24.56 7.44 20.19
C CYS A 207 -25.24 6.25 20.88
#